data_AF-A0A5N7B3A6-F1
#
_entry.id   AF-A0A5N7B3A6-F1
#
_cell.length_a   1.000
_cell.length_b   1.000
_cell.length_c   1.000
_cell.angle_alpha   90.00
_cell.angle_beta   90.00
_cell.angle_gamma   90.00
#
_symmetry.space_group_name_H-M   'P 1'
#
loop_
_entity.id
_entity.type
_entity.pdbx_description
1 polymer ?
#
loop_
_entity_poly.entity_id
_entity_poly.type
_entity_poly.pdbx_seq_one_letter_code
_entity_poly.pdbx_strand_id
1 'polypeptide(L)'
;MIFEHWTEQLPEDMPGFCGKEKLGVVAIAEYGCILGICEGVPVPKKQFHGARRLYPREPLRRWQEWVAEAVNALKGEGVLVGSEE
;
A
#
# COMPACT_ATOMS: atom_id res chain seq x y z
N MET A 1 -5.82 -2.09 12.72
CA MET A 1 -5.57 -2.79 11.45
C MET A 1 -4.10 -3.06 11.43
N ILE A 2 -3.73 -4.27 11.02
CA ILE A 2 -2.35 -4.71 10.87
C ILE A 2 -2.13 -4.81 9.35
N PHE A 3 -0.91 -4.56 8.89
CA PHE A 3 -0.54 -4.84 7.51
C PHE A 3 -0.59 -6.36 7.30
N GLU A 4 -1.33 -6.83 6.30
CA GLU A 4 -1.48 -8.26 6.00
C GLU A 4 -0.85 -8.55 4.64
N HIS A 5 0.05 -9.53 4.61
CA HIS A 5 0.61 -10.07 3.37
C HIS A 5 -0.26 -11.24 2.90
N TRP A 6 -0.91 -11.07 1.74
CA TRP A 6 -1.79 -12.08 1.16
C TRP A 6 -0.95 -13.01 0.27
N THR A 7 -0.85 -14.29 0.63
CA THR A 7 0.11 -15.23 0.01
C THR A 7 -0.48 -16.23 -0.97
N GLU A 8 -1.80 -16.32 -1.15
CA GLU A 8 -2.40 -17.56 -1.71
C GLU A 8 -3.20 -17.42 -3.01
N GLN A 9 -3.55 -16.21 -3.48
CA GLN A 9 -4.34 -16.07 -4.71
C GLN A 9 -3.91 -14.85 -5.54
N LEU A 10 -3.91 -15.00 -6.87
CA LEU A 10 -3.68 -13.89 -7.79
C LEU A 10 -4.80 -12.85 -7.59
N PRO A 11 -4.49 -11.53 -7.61
CA PRO A 11 -5.49 -10.48 -7.52
C PRO A 11 -6.65 -10.66 -8.50
N GLU A 12 -6.35 -11.13 -9.71
CA GLU A 12 -7.31 -11.36 -10.80
C GLU A 12 -8.38 -12.41 -10.47
N ASP A 13 -8.10 -13.33 -9.56
CA ASP A 13 -9.02 -14.40 -9.17
C ASP A 13 -9.97 -13.98 -8.03
N MET A 14 -9.76 -12.80 -7.43
CA MET A 14 -10.53 -12.34 -6.28
C MET A 14 -11.88 -11.73 -6.68
N PRO A 15 -12.99 -12.08 -5.99
CA PRO A 15 -14.25 -11.37 -6.15
C PRO A 15 -14.09 -9.89 -5.76
N GLY A 16 -14.24 -9.00 -6.74
CA GLY A 16 -14.08 -7.55 -6.55
C GLY A 16 -12.80 -6.96 -7.15
N PHE A 17 -11.98 -7.75 -7.85
CA PHE A 17 -10.90 -7.21 -8.68
C PHE A 17 -11.47 -6.34 -9.81
N CYS A 18 -11.06 -5.07 -9.85
CA CYS A 18 -11.45 -4.15 -10.93
C CYS A 18 -10.38 -4.00 -12.01
N GLY A 19 -9.10 -4.16 -11.66
CA GLY A 19 -7.97 -3.93 -12.57
C GLY A 19 -6.66 -3.68 -11.84
N LYS A 20 -5.58 -3.56 -12.60
CA LYS A 20 -4.24 -3.20 -12.11
C LYS A 20 -3.54 -2.30 -13.12
N GLU A 21 -2.60 -1.51 -12.62
CA GLU A 21 -1.77 -0.61 -13.40
C GLU A 21 -0.29 -0.84 -13.07
N LYS A 22 0.60 -0.67 -14.04
CA LYS A 22 2.04 -0.80 -13.83
C LYS A 22 2.58 0.45 -13.13
N LEU A 23 3.06 0.29 -11.90
CA LEU A 23 3.65 1.40 -11.12
C LEU A 23 5.10 1.70 -11.49
N GLY A 24 5.83 0.71 -12.01
CA GLY A 24 7.26 0.82 -12.28
C GLY A 24 7.94 -0.55 -12.40
N VAL A 25 9.26 -0.55 -12.22
CA VAL A 25 10.10 -1.75 -12.19
C VAL A 25 11.00 -1.73 -10.95
N VAL A 26 11.34 -2.92 -10.46
CA VAL A 26 12.25 -3.10 -9.32
C VAL A 26 13.34 -4.08 -9.73
N ALA A 27 14.59 -3.79 -9.37
CA ALA A 27 15.69 -4.72 -9.57
C ALA A 27 15.50 -5.97 -8.71
N ILE A 28 15.81 -7.16 -9.24
CA ILE A 28 15.67 -8.43 -8.50
C ILE A 28 16.42 -8.40 -7.16
N ALA A 29 17.60 -7.77 -7.13
CA ALA A 29 18.41 -7.62 -5.92
C ALA A 29 17.72 -6.78 -4.83
N GLU A 30 16.80 -5.89 -5.20
CA GLU A 30 16.07 -5.01 -4.28
C GLU A 30 14.68 -5.53 -3.94
N TYR A 31 14.21 -6.60 -4.58
CA TYR A 31 12.86 -7.12 -4.32
C TYR A 31 12.65 -7.51 -2.85
N GLY A 32 13.71 -7.97 -2.17
CA GLY A 32 13.66 -8.33 -0.76
C GLY A 32 13.40 -7.17 0.21
N CYS A 33 13.70 -5.92 -0.16
CA CYS A 33 13.49 -4.77 0.72
C CYS A 33 12.10 -4.14 0.58
N ILE A 34 11.35 -4.45 -0.50
CA ILE A 34 10.02 -3.87 -0.77
C ILE A 34 9.09 -4.03 0.43
N LEU A 35 9.01 -5.24 0.99
CA LEU A 35 8.11 -5.53 2.10
C LEU A 35 8.44 -4.67 3.32
N GLY A 36 9.71 -4.56 3.69
CA GLY A 36 10.15 -3.76 4.84
C GLY A 36 9.88 -2.27 4.65
N ILE A 37 10.03 -1.75 3.43
CA ILE A 37 9.70 -0.35 3.12
C ILE A 37 8.19 -0.10 3.26
N CYS A 38 7.36 -1.00 2.70
CA CYS A 38 5.90 -0.91 2.82
C CYS A 38 5.42 -1.01 4.28
N GLU A 39 5.99 -1.91 5.06
CA GLU A 39 5.67 -2.07 6.50
C GLU A 39 6.09 -0.87 7.34
N GLY A 40 7.14 -0.14 6.91
CA GLY A 40 7.57 1.11 7.52
C GLY A 40 6.56 2.25 7.36
N VAL A 41 5.66 2.19 6.37
CA VAL A 41 4.60 3.18 6.18
C VAL A 41 3.40 2.80 7.07
N PRO A 42 3.03 3.65 8.06
CA PRO A 42 2.02 3.28 9.03
C PRO A 42 0.67 3.10 8.34
N VAL A 43 0.01 1.95 8.50
CA VAL A 43 -1.32 1.71 7.93
C VAL A 43 -2.40 2.58 8.60
N PRO A 44 -3.51 2.93 7.91
CA PRO A 44 -4.63 3.59 8.53
C PRO A 44 -5.18 2.80 9.71
N LYS A 45 -5.20 3.43 10.89
CA LYS A 45 -5.80 2.84 12.10
C LYS A 45 -7.31 2.66 11.91
N LYS A 46 -7.96 1.81 12.71
CA LYS A 46 -9.43 1.69 12.71
C LYS A 46 -10.02 3.06 13.07
N GLN A 47 -10.78 3.67 12.17
CA GLN A 47 -11.24 5.07 12.33
C GLN A 47 -12.67 5.17 12.84
N PHE A 48 -13.44 4.08 12.76
CA PHE A 48 -14.85 4.02 13.15
C PHE A 48 -15.14 2.81 14.04
N HIS A 49 -16.13 2.98 14.91
CA HIS A 49 -16.80 1.92 15.63
C HIS A 49 -18.31 2.07 15.43
N GLY A 50 -18.87 1.27 14.52
CA GLY A 50 -20.19 1.53 13.94
C GLY A 50 -20.19 2.86 13.19
N ALA A 51 -21.23 3.68 13.40
CA ALA A 51 -21.32 5.03 12.82
C ALA A 51 -20.44 6.08 13.53
N ARG A 52 -19.82 5.74 14.66
CA ARG A 52 -19.05 6.69 15.48
C ARG A 52 -17.60 6.77 15.04
N ARG A 53 -17.10 7.99 14.81
CA ARG A 53 -15.66 8.25 14.63
C ARG A 53 -14.91 8.00 15.94
N LEU A 54 -13.85 7.20 15.88
CA LEU A 54 -12.96 6.93 17.01
C LEU A 54 -12.01 8.10 17.29
N TYR A 55 -11.62 8.85 16.25
CA TYR A 55 -10.72 10.00 16.34
C TYR A 55 -11.37 11.23 15.69
N PRO A 56 -12.30 11.93 16.38
CA PRO A 56 -13.11 12.99 15.75
C PRO A 56 -12.32 14.23 15.30
N ARG A 57 -11.13 14.46 15.89
CA ARG A 57 -10.27 15.61 15.61
C ARG A 57 -9.19 15.33 14.57
N GLU A 58 -9.05 14.08 14.14
CA GLU A 58 -8.11 13.68 13.11
C GLU A 58 -8.84 13.58 11.76
N PRO A 59 -8.20 13.96 10.64
CA PRO A 59 -8.76 13.71 9.33
C PRO A 59 -8.90 12.21 9.08
N LEU A 60 -9.89 11.85 8.25
CA LEU A 60 -10.01 10.47 7.80
C LEU A 60 -8.88 10.17 6.83
N ARG A 61 -8.19 9.06 7.04
CA ARG A 61 -7.14 8.57 6.16
C ARG A 61 -7.61 7.35 5.37
N ARG A 62 -7.61 7.44 4.06
CA ARG A 62 -8.06 6.39 3.15
C ARG A 62 -6.93 5.40 2.88
N TRP A 63 -7.30 4.21 2.42
CA TRP A 63 -6.29 3.21 2.03
C TRP A 63 -5.46 3.68 0.83
N GLN A 64 -6.07 4.42 -0.09
CA GLN A 64 -5.38 5.00 -1.25
C GLN A 64 -4.29 6.00 -0.85
N GLU A 65 -4.47 6.73 0.25
CA GLU A 65 -3.44 7.65 0.76
C GLU A 65 -2.23 6.87 1.26
N TRP A 66 -2.46 5.77 1.99
CA TRP A 66 -1.38 4.86 2.39
C TRP A 66 -0.67 4.24 1.18
N VAL A 67 -1.41 3.80 0.15
CA VAL A 67 -0.81 3.26 -1.10
C VAL A 67 0.10 4.31 -1.75
N ALA A 68 -0.35 5.56 -1.86
CA ALA A 68 0.46 6.64 -2.43
C ALA A 68 1.73 6.90 -1.61
N GLU A 69 1.63 6.90 -0.27
CA GLU A 69 2.77 7.05 0.63
C GLU A 69 3.78 5.90 0.49
N ALA A 70 3.32 4.64 0.42
CA ALA A 70 4.17 3.47 0.21
C ALA A 70 4.89 3.49 -1.15
N VAL A 71 4.18 3.85 -2.22
CA VAL A 71 4.78 4.02 -3.56
C VAL A 71 5.82 5.14 -3.55
N ASN A 72 5.55 6.25 -2.87
CA ASN A 72 6.51 7.35 -2.75
C ASN A 72 7.74 6.95 -1.92
N ALA A 73 7.58 6.15 -0.87
CA ALA A 73 8.70 5.62 -0.09
C ALA A 73 9.59 4.73 -0.96
N LEU A 74 9.00 3.80 -1.73
CA LEU A 74 9.75 2.94 -2.66
C LEU A 74 10.49 3.75 -3.73
N LYS A 75 9.89 4.82 -4.25
CA LYS A 75 10.55 5.74 -5.19
C LYS A 75 11.67 6.54 -4.52
N GLY A 76 11.46 7.02 -3.30
CA GLY A 76 12.43 7.79 -2.53
C GLY A 76 13.69 7.00 -2.17
N GLU A 77 13.54 5.70 -1.91
CA GLU A 77 14.65 4.76 -1.70
C GLU A 77 15.32 4.30 -3.02
N GLY A 78 14.82 4.74 -4.18
CA GLY A 78 15.33 4.34 -5.49
C GLY A 78 14.95 2.91 -5.94
N VAL A 79 14.21 2.18 -5.11
CA VAL A 79 13.82 0.77 -5.34
C VAL A 79 12.80 0.65 -6.47
N LEU A 80 11.82 1.55 -6.52
CA LEU A 80 10.83 1.59 -7.58
C LEU A 80 11.19 2.68 -8.59
N VAL A 81 11.65 2.26 -9.76
CA VAL A 81 11.92 3.16 -10.88
C VAL A 81 10.65 3.29 -11.71
N GLY A 82 10.25 4.53 -12.03
CA GLY A 82 9.09 4.80 -12.86
C GLY A 82 9.17 4.06 -14.20
N SER A 83 8.03 3.64 -14.74
CA SER A 83 7.99 3.25 -16.14
C SER A 83 8.16 4.52 -16.96
N GLU A 84 9.32 4.73 -17.57
CA GLU A 84 9.47 5.76 -18.61
C GLU A 84 8.44 5.48 -19.71
N GLU A 85 7.62 6.49 -20.01
CA GLU A 85 7.07 6.74 -21.34
C GLU A 85 7.75 7.99 -21.91
#